data_AF-A0A9P7UU22-F1
#
_entry.id   AF-A0A9P7UU22-F1
#
_cell.length_a   1.000
_cell.length_b   1.000
_cell.length_c   1.000
_cell.angle_alpha   90.00
_cell.angle_beta   90.00
_cell.angle_gamma   90.00
#
_symmetry.space_group_name_H-M   'P 1'
#
loop_
_entity.id
_entity.type
_entity.pdbx_description
1 polymer ?
#
loop_
_entity_poly.entity_id
_entity_poly.type
_entity_poly.pdbx_seq_one_letter_code
_entity_poly.pdbx_strand_id
1 'polypeptide(L)'
;MFAPEMQAITYGRGAAAKLYATIDRIPDINSTNPNDVKPSSLEHISFASSSHPDVTVLRALSFTLRAGTTAPLSEAYKELQSLIGLASTKATIDSLVTLVQVNNERQLKGKKSVEVLLNRVFLGPPGTGKTTVAKLYAKLLNEMGLLSTGEVVTKNANDFIGQFIGQSEANTKAILASAKGKVLIIDEAHILNPTSYNNADVFKEDVIDSLVSGIQNMPGDDQCVLLLGYEEEMFEMFENANPGLNRRFRISDSFYFPDFTTDGTSGSARSSHWYR
;
A
#
# COMPACT_ATOMS: atom_id res chain seq x y z
N MET A 1 11.88 40.74 -29.12
CA MET A 1 12.06 39.37 -29.60
C MET A 1 12.85 38.63 -28.50
N PHE A 2 12.31 37.57 -27.92
CA PHE A 2 13.02 36.82 -26.86
C PHE A 2 14.28 36.18 -27.43
N ALA A 3 15.34 36.09 -26.63
CA ALA A 3 16.56 35.38 -27.02
C ALA A 3 16.24 33.92 -27.39
N PRO A 4 16.93 33.31 -28.37
CA PRO A 4 16.68 31.94 -28.83
C PRO A 4 16.63 30.90 -27.71
N GLU A 5 17.44 31.08 -26.66
CA GLU A 5 17.47 30.23 -25.47
C GLU A 5 16.18 30.31 -24.64
N MET A 6 15.61 31.51 -24.50
CA MET A 6 14.33 31.74 -23.81
C MET A 6 13.14 31.14 -24.57
N GLN A 7 13.21 31.11 -25.91
CA GLN A 7 12.23 30.41 -26.74
C GLN A 7 12.31 28.90 -26.53
N ALA A 8 13.51 28.32 -26.55
CA ALA A 8 13.73 26.88 -26.32
C ALA A 8 13.19 26.41 -24.95
N ILE A 9 13.42 27.19 -23.88
CA ILE A 9 12.90 26.91 -22.53
C ILE A 9 11.36 26.98 -22.50
N THR A 10 10.76 27.95 -23.19
CA THR A 10 9.31 28.12 -23.25
C THR A 10 8.64 26.99 -24.03
N TYR A 11 9.23 26.58 -25.16
CA TYR A 11 8.79 25.41 -25.92
C TYR A 11 8.96 24.10 -25.13
N GLY A 12 10.05 23.95 -24.36
CA GLY A 12 10.25 22.81 -23.45
C GLY A 12 9.19 22.71 -22.35
N ARG A 13 8.78 23.84 -21.76
CA ARG A 13 7.66 23.89 -20.79
C ARG A 13 6.31 23.54 -21.43
N GLY A 14 6.06 24.02 -22.64
CA GLY A 14 4.84 23.67 -23.40
C GLY A 14 4.78 22.20 -23.81
N ALA A 15 5.92 21.61 -24.17
CA ALA A 15 6.08 20.19 -24.46
C ALA A 15 5.81 19.33 -23.21
N ALA A 16 6.34 19.72 -22.05
CA ALA A 16 6.08 19.06 -20.77
C ALA A 16 4.59 19.12 -20.37
N ALA A 17 3.92 20.27 -20.56
CA ALA A 17 2.49 20.40 -20.31
C ALA A 17 1.63 19.55 -21.27
N LYS A 18 2.03 19.45 -22.54
CA LYS A 18 1.37 18.57 -23.53
C LYS A 18 1.59 17.09 -23.22
N LEU A 19 2.78 16.70 -22.73
CA LEU A 19 3.04 15.35 -22.23
C LEU A 19 2.15 15.02 -21.03
N TYR A 20 2.03 15.95 -20.09
CA TYR A 20 1.13 15.83 -18.94
C TYR A 20 -0.33 15.62 -19.38
N ALA A 21 -0.81 16.41 -20.36
CA ALA A 21 -2.14 16.28 -20.92
C ALA A 21 -2.34 15.03 -21.81
N THR A 22 -1.25 14.40 -22.30
CA THR A 22 -1.29 13.17 -23.09
C THR A 22 -1.37 11.94 -22.19
N ILE A 23 -0.72 11.96 -21.03
CA ILE A 23 -0.87 10.94 -19.97
C ILE A 23 -2.34 10.87 -19.50
N ASP A 24 -3.02 12.00 -19.38
CA ASP A 24 -4.45 12.08 -19.06
C ASP A 24 -5.40 11.61 -20.19
N ARG A 25 -4.88 11.30 -21.39
CA ARG A 25 -5.67 10.94 -22.59
C ARG A 25 -5.37 9.56 -23.17
N ILE A 26 -4.54 8.74 -22.52
CA ILE A 26 -4.48 7.32 -22.86
C ILE A 26 -5.80 6.70 -22.37
N PRO A 27 -6.61 6.08 -23.25
CA PRO A 27 -7.91 5.52 -22.87
C PRO A 27 -7.74 4.38 -21.85
N ASP A 28 -8.84 4.03 -21.16
CA ASP A 28 -8.90 2.95 -20.18
C ASP A 28 -8.26 1.65 -20.72
N ILE A 29 -7.50 0.96 -19.86
CA ILE A 29 -6.86 -0.32 -20.16
C ILE A 29 -7.95 -1.30 -20.61
N ASN A 30 -7.76 -1.93 -21.76
CA ASN A 30 -8.68 -2.96 -22.20
C ASN A 30 -8.38 -4.26 -21.43
N SER A 31 -9.16 -4.54 -20.38
CA SER A 31 -9.01 -5.71 -19.49
C SER A 31 -9.02 -7.08 -20.18
N THR A 32 -9.31 -7.12 -21.48
CA THR A 32 -9.27 -8.33 -22.31
C THR A 32 -7.92 -8.59 -22.99
N ASN A 33 -6.95 -7.67 -22.91
CA ASN A 33 -5.63 -7.81 -23.53
C ASN A 33 -4.53 -7.94 -22.46
N PRO A 34 -3.97 -9.15 -22.22
CA PRO A 34 -2.96 -9.38 -21.20
C PRO A 34 -1.59 -8.73 -21.48
N ASN A 35 -1.39 -8.13 -22.66
CA ASN A 35 -0.18 -7.38 -23.01
C ASN A 35 -0.32 -5.85 -22.80
N ASP A 36 -1.48 -5.38 -22.34
CA ASP A 36 -1.77 -3.96 -22.15
C ASP A 36 -1.25 -3.49 -20.77
N VAL A 37 0.07 -3.31 -20.66
CA VAL A 37 0.73 -2.82 -19.45
C VAL A 37 0.97 -1.30 -19.59
N LYS A 38 0.60 -0.51 -18.58
CA LYS A 38 0.96 0.92 -18.54
C LYS A 38 2.48 1.09 -18.68
N PRO A 39 2.97 1.94 -19.59
CA PRO A 39 4.41 2.12 -19.77
C PRO A 39 5.05 2.77 -18.52
N SER A 40 6.08 2.12 -17.96
CA SER A 40 6.92 2.66 -16.88
C SER A 40 8.08 3.54 -17.41
N SER A 41 8.35 3.45 -18.72
CA SER A 41 9.25 4.30 -19.48
C SER A 41 8.49 4.88 -20.67
N LEU A 42 8.73 6.17 -20.96
CA LEU A 42 8.33 6.75 -22.23
C LEU A 42 9.56 6.88 -23.10
N GLU A 43 9.51 6.23 -24.27
CA GLU A 43 10.62 6.16 -25.21
C GLU A 43 10.22 6.82 -26.53
N HIS A 44 11.21 7.26 -27.29
CA HIS A 44 11.01 7.79 -28.64
C HIS A 44 10.07 8.99 -28.75
N ILE A 45 10.00 9.86 -27.73
CA ILE A 45 9.24 11.11 -27.83
C ILE A 45 9.98 12.08 -28.78
N SER A 46 9.24 12.60 -29.76
CA SER A 46 9.72 13.61 -30.72
C SER A 46 8.94 14.92 -30.57
N PHE A 47 9.66 16.04 -30.46
CA PHE A 47 9.08 17.38 -30.51
C PHE A 47 9.57 18.13 -31.74
N ALA A 48 8.61 18.66 -32.51
CA ALA A 48 8.85 19.58 -33.61
C ALA A 48 8.35 20.98 -33.23
N SER A 49 9.06 22.02 -33.66
CA SER A 49 8.64 23.40 -33.43
C SER A 49 7.42 23.73 -34.29
N SER A 50 6.39 24.38 -33.72
CA SER A 50 5.22 24.79 -34.51
C SER A 50 5.54 25.88 -35.54
N SER A 51 6.61 26.66 -35.33
CA SER A 51 7.07 27.66 -36.30
C SER A 51 8.03 27.09 -37.36
N HIS A 52 8.64 25.93 -37.09
CA HIS A 52 9.54 25.22 -38.01
C HIS A 52 9.29 23.71 -37.91
N PRO A 53 8.24 23.18 -38.57
CA PRO A 53 7.79 21.80 -38.40
C PRO A 53 8.83 20.78 -38.88
N ASP A 54 9.70 21.16 -39.79
CA ASP A 54 10.77 20.31 -40.32
C ASP A 54 12.00 20.22 -39.40
N VAL A 55 12.05 21.05 -38.36
CA VAL A 55 13.15 21.06 -37.39
C VAL A 55 12.74 20.24 -36.18
N THR A 56 13.34 19.06 -36.06
CA THR A 56 13.23 18.23 -34.86
C THR A 56 14.03 18.89 -33.74
N VAL A 57 13.33 19.35 -32.70
CA VAL A 57 13.92 20.04 -31.54
C VAL A 57 14.51 19.04 -30.56
N LEU A 58 13.84 17.89 -30.40
CA LEU A 58 14.26 16.79 -29.53
C LEU A 58 13.88 15.46 -30.20
N ARG A 59 14.83 14.51 -30.21
CA ARG A 59 14.64 13.17 -30.78
C ARG A 59 15.09 12.12 -29.77
N ALA A 60 14.31 11.04 -29.66
CA ALA A 60 14.66 9.88 -28.84
C ALA A 60 14.90 10.20 -27.35
N LEU A 61 14.14 11.16 -26.80
CA LEU A 61 14.16 11.42 -25.38
C LEU A 61 13.53 10.24 -24.65
N SER A 62 14.32 9.63 -23.77
CA SER A 62 13.86 8.55 -22.89
C SER A 62 13.97 9.05 -21.47
N PHE A 63 12.87 8.99 -20.72
CA PHE A 63 12.90 9.26 -19.29
C PHE A 63 12.21 8.14 -18.53
N THR A 64 12.84 7.75 -17.42
CA THR A 64 12.27 6.82 -16.46
C THR A 64 11.51 7.63 -15.43
N LEU A 65 10.19 7.44 -15.37
CA LEU A 65 9.41 7.97 -14.27
C LEU A 65 9.67 7.09 -13.04
N ARG A 66 10.04 7.70 -11.91
CA ARG A 66 10.17 6.94 -10.66
C ARG A 66 8.80 6.61 -10.11
N ALA A 67 8.64 5.39 -9.61
CA ALA A 67 7.46 4.97 -8.87
C ALA A 67 7.16 5.97 -7.72
N GLY A 68 5.86 6.24 -7.49
CA GLY A 68 5.38 7.18 -6.47
C GLY A 68 5.01 8.59 -6.96
N THR A 69 5.48 9.06 -8.13
CA THR A 69 5.01 10.36 -8.69
C THR A 69 3.59 10.24 -9.27
N THR A 70 3.17 9.03 -9.66
CA THR A 70 1.90 8.74 -10.33
C THR A 70 0.88 8.04 -9.42
N ALA A 71 1.14 7.93 -8.10
CA ALA A 71 0.28 7.20 -7.18
C ALA A 71 -1.21 7.61 -7.21
N PRO A 72 -1.58 8.91 -7.28
CA PRO A 72 -2.99 9.32 -7.43
C PRO A 72 -3.60 8.99 -8.81
N LEU A 73 -2.75 8.68 -9.80
CA LEU A 73 -3.15 8.30 -11.16
C LEU A 73 -3.20 6.78 -11.35
N SER A 74 -2.87 6.03 -10.30
CA SER A 74 -2.87 4.58 -10.31
C SER A 74 -4.29 4.03 -10.37
N GLU A 75 -4.46 2.87 -11.01
CA GLU A 75 -5.80 2.27 -11.13
C GLU A 75 -6.28 1.76 -9.78
N ALA A 76 -5.39 1.16 -8.98
CA ALA A 76 -5.72 0.68 -7.65
C ALA A 76 -6.13 1.82 -6.71
N TYR A 77 -5.48 2.99 -6.79
CA TYR A 77 -5.88 4.17 -6.02
C TYR A 77 -7.28 4.64 -6.42
N LYS A 78 -7.54 4.78 -7.72
CA LYS A 78 -8.87 5.20 -8.23
C LYS A 78 -9.97 4.21 -7.84
N GLU A 79 -9.71 2.91 -8.01
CA GLU A 79 -10.62 1.83 -7.63
C GLU A 79 -10.93 1.89 -6.12
N LEU A 80 -9.90 2.07 -5.29
CA LEU A 80 -10.07 2.20 -3.85
C LEU A 80 -10.89 3.46 -3.47
N GLN A 81 -10.59 4.59 -4.09
CA GLN A 81 -11.32 5.83 -3.87
C GLN A 81 -12.79 5.76 -4.34
N SER A 82 -13.09 4.89 -5.32
CA SER A 82 -14.45 4.65 -5.81
C SER A 82 -15.33 3.81 -4.88
N LEU A 83 -14.72 3.06 -3.93
CA LEU A 83 -15.47 2.23 -2.98
C LEU A 83 -16.43 3.10 -2.14
N ILE A 84 -17.65 2.63 -1.92
CA ILE A 84 -18.64 3.40 -1.15
C ILE A 84 -18.24 3.43 0.34
N GLY A 85 -18.32 4.60 0.97
CA GLY A 85 -17.97 4.78 2.38
C GLY A 85 -16.46 4.82 2.63
N LEU A 86 -16.03 4.24 3.76
CA LEU A 86 -14.61 4.09 4.15
C LEU A 86 -13.81 5.40 4.23
N ALA A 87 -14.44 6.50 4.65
CA ALA A 87 -13.80 7.81 4.70
C ALA A 87 -12.50 7.82 5.53
N SER A 88 -12.50 7.16 6.69
CA SER A 88 -11.31 6.96 7.53
C SER A 88 -10.20 6.21 6.79
N THR A 89 -10.54 5.08 6.17
CA THR A 89 -9.61 4.25 5.41
C THR A 89 -8.98 5.01 4.24
N LYS A 90 -9.81 5.74 3.48
CA LYS A 90 -9.37 6.57 2.34
C LYS A 90 -8.44 7.68 2.79
N ALA A 91 -8.75 8.38 3.89
CA ALA A 91 -7.88 9.41 4.44
C ALA A 91 -6.51 8.87 4.87
N THR A 92 -6.45 7.67 5.45
CA THR A 92 -5.19 7.00 5.79
C THR A 92 -4.37 6.69 4.53
N ILE A 93 -5.02 6.29 3.44
CA ILE A 93 -4.36 6.00 2.16
C ILE A 93 -3.87 7.28 1.50
N ASP A 94 -4.65 8.35 1.53
CA ASP A 94 -4.24 9.66 1.01
C ASP A 94 -3.01 10.17 1.74
N SER A 95 -2.96 9.97 3.07
CA SER A 95 -1.80 10.31 3.89
C SER A 95 -0.56 9.53 3.50
N LEU A 96 -0.69 8.23 3.21
CA LEU A 96 0.41 7.39 2.73
C LEU A 96 0.89 7.84 1.35
N VAL A 97 -0.03 8.06 0.40
CA VAL A 97 0.29 8.54 -0.95
C VAL A 97 1.02 9.87 -0.90
N THR A 98 0.51 10.81 -0.09
CA THR A 98 1.12 12.12 0.13
C THR A 98 2.54 11.98 0.71
N LEU A 99 2.74 11.09 1.69
CA LEU A 99 4.05 10.84 2.29
C LEU A 99 5.05 10.30 1.25
N VAL A 100 4.62 9.38 0.38
CA VAL A 100 5.46 8.84 -0.70
C VAL A 100 5.85 9.93 -1.70
N GLN A 101 4.91 10.79 -2.09
CA GLN A 101 5.20 11.92 -2.98
C GLN A 101 6.18 12.92 -2.36
N VAL A 102 5.97 13.29 -1.10
CA VAL A 102 6.89 14.15 -0.34
C VAL A 102 8.28 13.52 -0.27
N ASN A 103 8.37 12.21 -0.03
CA ASN A 103 9.64 11.49 0.00
C ASN A 103 10.36 11.51 -1.34
N ASN A 104 9.65 11.33 -2.45
CA ASN A 104 10.21 11.44 -3.79
C ASN A 104 10.80 12.84 -4.00
N GLU A 105 10.07 13.91 -3.67
CA GLU A 105 10.60 15.27 -3.78
C GLU A 105 11.82 15.52 -2.89
N ARG A 106 11.83 14.98 -1.66
CA ARG A 106 12.98 15.10 -0.75
C ARG A 106 14.21 14.44 -1.37
N GLN A 107 14.05 13.24 -1.92
CA GLN A 107 15.14 12.53 -2.59
C GLN A 107 15.66 13.29 -3.81
N LEU A 108 14.77 13.88 -4.64
CA LEU A 108 15.18 14.73 -5.78
C LEU A 108 16.00 15.96 -5.32
N LYS A 109 15.72 16.46 -4.13
CA LYS A 109 16.46 17.57 -3.48
C LYS A 109 17.67 17.09 -2.67
N GLY A 110 18.05 15.81 -2.76
CA GLY A 110 19.16 15.21 -2.00
C GLY A 110 18.92 15.13 -0.48
N LYS A 111 17.68 15.26 -0.02
CA LYS A 111 17.31 15.22 1.40
C LYS A 111 16.95 13.80 1.83
N LYS A 112 17.19 13.48 3.10
CA LYS A 112 16.74 12.23 3.72
C LYS A 112 15.22 12.11 3.65
N SER A 113 14.73 10.96 3.21
CA SER A 113 13.31 10.59 3.22
C SER A 113 12.82 10.36 4.64
N VAL A 114 11.55 10.64 4.86
CA VAL A 114 10.81 10.20 6.05
C VAL A 114 10.57 8.69 5.92
N GLU A 115 10.71 7.98 7.02
CA GLU A 115 10.53 6.53 7.06
C GLU A 115 9.08 6.14 6.82
N VAL A 116 8.88 5.09 6.01
CA VAL A 116 7.55 4.52 5.73
C VAL A 116 7.55 3.09 6.23
N LEU A 117 6.72 2.81 7.22
CA LEU A 117 6.43 1.45 7.67
C LEU A 117 5.26 0.92 6.86
N LEU A 118 5.33 -0.34 6.41
CA LEU A 118 4.30 -0.91 5.51
C LEU A 118 3.27 -1.78 6.24
N ASN A 119 3.65 -2.39 7.36
CA ASN A 119 2.74 -3.28 8.09
C ASN A 119 1.57 -2.50 8.70
N ARG A 120 0.37 -3.06 8.60
CA ARG A 120 -0.86 -2.40 9.09
C ARG A 120 -1.81 -3.39 9.75
N VAL A 121 -2.70 -2.83 10.57
CA VAL A 121 -3.81 -3.54 11.19
C VAL A 121 -5.11 -3.01 10.59
N PHE A 122 -5.99 -3.89 10.16
CA PHE A 122 -7.29 -3.57 9.56
C PHE A 122 -8.38 -4.01 10.54
N LEU A 123 -9.13 -3.05 11.06
CA LEU A 123 -10.08 -3.23 12.15
C LEU A 123 -11.50 -2.97 11.65
N GLY A 124 -12.40 -3.92 11.90
CA GLY A 124 -13.83 -3.69 11.69
C GLY A 124 -14.65 -4.97 11.54
N PRO A 125 -15.99 -4.87 11.51
CA PRO A 125 -16.91 -6.01 11.40
C PRO A 125 -16.70 -6.88 10.17
N PRO A 126 -17.23 -8.12 10.13
CA PRO A 126 -17.17 -8.95 8.93
C PRO A 126 -17.98 -8.30 7.80
N GLY A 127 -17.58 -8.51 6.55
CA GLY A 127 -18.29 -7.96 5.39
C GLY A 127 -18.03 -6.47 5.08
N THR A 128 -17.21 -5.76 5.85
CA THR A 128 -16.91 -4.32 5.64
C THR A 128 -15.85 -4.02 4.55
N GLY A 129 -15.45 -5.04 3.79
CA GLY A 129 -14.52 -4.88 2.66
C GLY A 129 -13.03 -4.90 3.01
N LYS A 130 -12.63 -5.29 4.23
CA LYS A 130 -11.22 -5.38 4.67
C LYS A 130 -10.33 -6.11 3.65
N THR A 131 -10.71 -7.31 3.25
CA THR A 131 -9.93 -8.15 2.31
C THR A 131 -9.87 -7.54 0.91
N THR A 132 -10.93 -6.87 0.46
CA THR A 132 -10.95 -6.15 -0.82
C THR A 132 -9.96 -4.99 -0.79
N VAL A 133 -10.02 -4.16 0.24
CA VAL A 133 -9.09 -3.04 0.41
C VAL A 133 -7.65 -3.53 0.58
N ALA A 134 -7.42 -4.65 1.27
CA ALA A 134 -6.08 -5.23 1.42
C ALA A 134 -5.46 -5.62 0.07
N LYS A 135 -6.26 -6.17 -0.86
CA LYS A 135 -5.80 -6.50 -2.23
C LYS A 135 -5.48 -5.24 -3.04
N LEU A 136 -6.31 -4.20 -2.93
CA LEU A 136 -6.05 -2.92 -3.60
C LEU A 136 -4.82 -2.21 -3.01
N TYR A 137 -4.65 -2.29 -1.69
CA TYR A 137 -3.48 -1.78 -0.99
C TYR A 137 -2.19 -2.44 -1.49
N ALA A 138 -2.19 -3.76 -1.72
CA ALA A 138 -1.05 -4.46 -2.30
C ALA A 138 -0.65 -3.94 -3.68
N LYS A 139 -1.62 -3.77 -4.59
CA LYS A 139 -1.39 -3.17 -5.90
C LYS A 139 -0.85 -1.75 -5.77
N LEU A 140 -1.45 -0.95 -4.90
CA LEU A 140 -1.03 0.43 -4.67
C LEU A 140 0.42 0.53 -4.14
N LEU A 141 0.80 -0.33 -3.19
CA LEU A 141 2.18 -0.39 -2.68
C LEU A 141 3.19 -0.72 -3.80
N ASN A 142 2.84 -1.63 -4.71
CA ASN A 142 3.66 -1.95 -5.87
C ASN A 142 3.77 -0.78 -6.85
N GLU A 143 2.65 -0.15 -7.20
CA GLU A 143 2.62 1.02 -8.10
C GLU A 143 3.40 2.22 -7.51
N MET A 144 3.45 2.32 -6.18
CA MET A 144 4.28 3.30 -5.46
C MET A 144 5.77 2.90 -5.36
N GLY A 145 6.13 1.69 -5.78
CA GLY A 145 7.50 1.17 -5.72
C GLY A 145 7.95 0.82 -4.31
N LEU A 146 7.01 0.58 -3.39
CA LEU A 146 7.29 0.18 -2.01
C LEU A 146 7.42 -1.35 -1.87
N LEU A 147 6.87 -2.11 -2.81
CA LEU A 147 7.00 -3.57 -2.89
C LEU A 147 7.34 -4.00 -4.32
N SER A 148 8.14 -5.05 -4.44
CA SER A 148 8.55 -5.64 -5.71
C SER A 148 7.38 -6.16 -6.55
N THR A 149 6.32 -6.65 -5.91
CA THR A 149 5.11 -7.16 -6.59
C THR A 149 3.83 -6.61 -5.94
N GLY A 150 2.74 -6.59 -6.70
CA GLY A 150 1.39 -6.29 -6.20
C GLY A 150 0.59 -7.53 -5.79
N GLU A 151 1.27 -8.69 -5.65
CA GLU A 151 0.63 -9.96 -5.31
C GLU A 151 0.33 -10.04 -3.81
N VAL A 152 -0.66 -10.89 -3.49
CA VAL A 152 -1.10 -11.17 -2.13
C VAL A 152 -0.96 -12.65 -1.82
N VAL A 153 -0.48 -12.96 -0.62
CA VAL A 153 -0.63 -14.27 0.03
C VAL A 153 -1.71 -14.11 1.09
N THR A 154 -2.81 -14.84 0.99
CA THR A 154 -3.89 -14.80 1.98
C THR A 154 -3.87 -16.06 2.83
N LYS A 155 -3.91 -15.87 4.15
CA LYS A 155 -3.95 -16.91 5.17
C LYS A 155 -4.96 -16.56 6.23
N ASN A 156 -5.63 -17.56 6.79
CA ASN A 156 -6.38 -17.43 8.03
C ASN A 156 -5.46 -17.75 9.21
N ALA A 157 -5.76 -17.25 10.42
CA ALA A 157 -5.04 -17.61 11.65
C ALA A 157 -4.81 -19.13 11.81
N ASN A 158 -5.79 -19.96 11.44
CA ASN A 158 -5.69 -21.42 11.55
C ASN A 158 -4.61 -22.03 10.64
N ASP A 159 -4.21 -21.38 9.54
CA ASP A 159 -3.13 -21.87 8.67
C ASP A 159 -1.76 -21.86 9.37
N PHE A 160 -1.63 -21.09 10.45
CA PHE A 160 -0.40 -20.99 11.23
C PHE A 160 -0.33 -22.04 12.33
N ILE A 161 -1.48 -22.48 12.86
CA ILE A 161 -1.55 -23.34 14.05
C ILE A 161 -1.28 -24.79 13.66
N GLY A 162 -0.21 -25.36 14.23
CA GLY A 162 0.16 -26.76 14.05
C GLY A 162 -0.59 -27.71 14.99
N GLN A 163 -0.44 -29.01 14.76
CA GLN A 163 -0.99 -30.07 15.62
C GLN A 163 0.05 -30.60 16.62
N PHE A 164 1.34 -30.31 16.39
CA PHE A 164 2.46 -30.80 17.19
C PHE A 164 3.47 -29.68 17.47
N ILE A 165 4.26 -29.85 18.54
CA ILE A 165 5.28 -28.88 18.98
C ILE A 165 6.24 -28.55 17.83
N GLY A 166 6.50 -27.25 17.63
CA GLY A 166 7.38 -26.75 16.57
C GLY A 166 6.73 -26.63 15.18
N GLN A 167 5.55 -27.21 14.96
CA GLN A 167 4.87 -27.11 13.67
C GLN A 167 4.32 -25.69 13.43
N SER A 168 3.82 -25.01 14.47
CA SER A 168 3.36 -23.62 14.36
C SER A 168 4.48 -22.67 13.90
N GLU A 169 5.67 -22.81 14.48
CA GLU A 169 6.87 -22.05 14.09
C GLU A 169 7.25 -22.34 12.64
N ALA A 170 7.29 -23.62 12.24
CA ALA A 170 7.65 -24.02 10.88
C ALA A 170 6.65 -23.47 9.84
N ASN A 171 5.35 -23.57 10.12
CA ASN A 171 4.29 -23.02 9.27
C ASN A 171 4.43 -21.51 9.13
N THR A 172 4.62 -20.80 10.24
CA THR A 172 4.76 -19.33 10.26
C THR A 172 5.95 -18.88 9.42
N LYS A 173 7.12 -19.52 9.59
CA LYS A 173 8.31 -19.21 8.79
C LYS A 173 8.10 -19.46 7.30
N ALA A 174 7.46 -20.58 6.94
CA ALA A 174 7.17 -20.90 5.53
C ALA A 174 6.20 -19.89 4.91
N ILE A 175 5.15 -19.49 5.63
CA ILE A 175 4.20 -18.48 5.19
C ILE A 175 4.89 -17.12 4.99
N LEU A 176 5.67 -16.66 5.96
CA LEU A 176 6.42 -15.41 5.86
C LEU A 176 7.40 -15.43 4.67
N ALA A 177 8.11 -16.53 4.45
CA ALA A 177 9.01 -16.68 3.31
C ALA A 177 8.27 -16.60 1.96
N SER A 178 7.07 -17.18 1.88
CA SER A 178 6.24 -17.15 0.67
C SER A 178 5.73 -15.75 0.30
N ALA A 179 5.69 -14.84 1.27
CA ALA A 179 5.18 -13.48 1.11
C ALA A 179 6.28 -12.42 0.89
N LYS A 180 7.54 -12.84 0.67
CA LYS A 180 8.61 -11.92 0.30
C LYS A 180 8.30 -11.24 -1.03
N GLY A 181 8.42 -9.92 -1.09
CA GLY A 181 8.05 -9.08 -2.22
C GLY A 181 6.55 -8.85 -2.39
N LYS A 182 5.72 -9.35 -1.47
CA LYS A 182 4.26 -9.41 -1.54
C LYS A 182 3.63 -8.81 -0.28
N VAL A 183 2.30 -8.73 -0.30
CA VAL A 183 1.49 -8.51 0.90
C VAL A 183 1.03 -9.85 1.47
N LEU A 184 1.33 -10.12 2.74
CA LEU A 184 0.73 -11.22 3.51
C LEU A 184 -0.51 -10.70 4.24
N ILE A 185 -1.67 -11.23 3.90
CA ILE A 185 -2.93 -11.00 4.62
C ILE A 185 -3.11 -12.15 5.62
N ILE A 186 -3.21 -11.81 6.90
CA ILE A 186 -3.61 -12.72 7.98
C ILE A 186 -5.04 -12.33 8.38
N ASP A 187 -6.01 -13.05 7.84
CA ASP A 187 -7.43 -12.86 8.17
C ASP A 187 -7.78 -13.53 9.50
N GLU A 188 -8.72 -12.93 10.20
CA GLU A 188 -9.11 -13.31 11.57
C GLU A 188 -7.92 -13.44 12.53
N ALA A 189 -6.94 -12.53 12.42
CA ALA A 189 -5.69 -12.58 13.16
C ALA A 189 -5.89 -12.65 14.69
N HIS A 190 -6.96 -12.04 15.21
CA HIS A 190 -7.34 -12.08 16.63
C HIS A 190 -7.50 -13.50 17.20
N ILE A 191 -7.76 -14.52 16.36
CA ILE A 191 -7.80 -15.93 16.79
C ILE A 191 -6.45 -16.40 17.36
N LEU A 192 -5.34 -15.76 16.94
CA LEU A 192 -3.99 -16.01 17.45
C LEU A 192 -3.75 -15.43 18.85
N ASN A 193 -4.75 -14.82 19.49
CA ASN A 193 -4.65 -14.40 20.88
C ASN A 193 -4.38 -15.63 21.79
N PRO A 194 -3.24 -15.66 22.51
CA PRO A 194 -2.86 -16.80 23.34
C PRO A 194 -3.74 -16.97 24.59
N THR A 195 -4.48 -15.93 25.01
CA THR A 195 -5.28 -15.96 26.25
C THR A 195 -6.77 -16.25 26.03
N SER A 196 -7.21 -16.48 24.79
CA SER A 196 -8.60 -16.87 24.52
C SER A 196 -8.90 -18.26 25.10
N TYR A 197 -9.95 -18.36 25.93
CA TYR A 197 -10.46 -19.60 26.57
C TYR A 197 -9.68 -20.14 27.78
N ASN A 198 -9.37 -19.28 28.75
CA ASN A 198 -9.01 -19.63 30.15
C ASN A 198 -7.72 -20.46 30.36
N ASN A 199 -6.94 -20.76 29.32
CA ASN A 199 -5.58 -21.32 29.42
C ASN A 199 -4.71 -20.74 28.30
N ALA A 200 -3.43 -20.50 28.60
CA ALA A 200 -2.46 -20.09 27.58
C ALA A 200 -2.30 -21.19 26.53
N ASP A 201 -2.59 -20.86 25.27
CA ASP A 201 -2.40 -21.78 24.15
C ASP A 201 -0.98 -21.62 23.58
N VAL A 202 -0.10 -22.55 23.96
CA VAL A 202 1.31 -22.58 23.55
C VAL A 202 1.46 -22.55 22.03
N PHE A 203 0.54 -23.16 21.27
CA PHE A 203 0.64 -23.17 19.81
C PHE A 203 0.40 -21.80 19.20
N LYS A 204 -0.46 -20.97 19.82
CA LYS A 204 -0.73 -19.59 19.37
C LYS A 204 0.39 -18.66 19.79
N GLU A 205 0.93 -18.84 21.00
CA GLU A 205 2.11 -18.13 21.48
C GLU A 205 3.31 -18.35 20.53
N ASP A 206 3.56 -19.60 20.14
CA ASP A 206 4.60 -19.96 19.15
C ASP A 206 4.41 -19.22 17.81
N VAL A 207 3.17 -19.04 17.35
CA VAL A 207 2.87 -18.28 16.11
C VAL A 207 3.23 -16.81 16.31
N ILE A 208 2.76 -16.18 17.38
CA ILE A 208 3.02 -14.75 17.63
C ILE A 208 4.53 -14.50 17.77
N ASP A 209 5.24 -15.32 18.53
CA ASP A 209 6.68 -15.21 18.72
C ASP A 209 7.44 -15.37 17.40
N SER A 210 7.01 -16.33 16.57
CA SER A 210 7.55 -16.53 15.24
C SER A 210 7.28 -15.35 14.30
N LEU A 211 6.10 -14.74 14.37
CA LEU A 211 5.78 -13.50 13.63
C LEU A 211 6.66 -12.34 14.09
N VAL A 212 6.81 -12.12 15.40
CA VAL A 212 7.63 -11.04 15.97
C VAL A 212 9.11 -11.17 15.59
N SER A 213 9.61 -12.41 15.57
CA SER A 213 10.97 -12.76 15.18
C SER A 213 11.20 -12.64 13.67
N GLY A 214 10.24 -13.10 12.86
CA GLY A 214 10.35 -13.12 11.40
C GLY A 214 10.03 -11.80 10.70
N ILE A 215 9.21 -10.95 11.33
CA ILE A 215 8.82 -9.65 10.78
C ILE A 215 9.81 -8.58 11.28
N GLN A 216 10.45 -7.88 10.35
CA GLN A 216 11.39 -6.81 10.69
C GLN A 216 10.65 -5.47 10.91
N ASN A 217 9.80 -5.07 9.95
CA ASN A 217 9.10 -3.79 9.91
C ASN A 217 10.08 -2.60 9.94
N MET A 218 11.02 -2.59 9.00
CA MET A 218 12.01 -1.54 8.80
C MET A 218 11.79 -0.78 7.49
N PRO A 219 12.25 0.48 7.39
CA PRO A 219 12.14 1.25 6.15
C PRO A 219 12.87 0.55 5.00
N GLY A 220 12.16 0.32 3.90
CA GLY A 220 12.71 -0.37 2.72
C GLY A 220 12.56 -1.90 2.73
N ASP A 221 11.85 -2.46 3.72
CA ASP A 221 11.47 -3.87 3.71
C ASP A 221 10.61 -4.19 2.48
N ASP A 222 11.03 -5.20 1.71
CA ASP A 222 10.28 -5.72 0.57
C ASP A 222 9.27 -6.78 1.01
N GLN A 223 8.43 -6.43 1.99
CA GLN A 223 7.33 -7.25 2.49
C GLN A 223 6.38 -6.37 3.30
N CYS A 224 5.08 -6.60 3.16
CA CYS A 224 4.05 -5.99 4.00
C CYS A 224 3.18 -7.08 4.61
N VAL A 225 2.95 -7.01 5.91
CA VAL A 225 2.02 -7.90 6.61
C VAL A 225 0.81 -7.07 7.06
N LEU A 226 -0.39 -7.61 6.79
CA LEU A 226 -1.67 -7.04 7.19
C LEU A 226 -2.36 -8.00 8.17
N LEU A 227 -2.66 -7.50 9.37
CA LEU A 227 -3.49 -8.23 10.34
C LEU A 227 -4.93 -7.73 10.23
N LEU A 228 -5.86 -8.61 9.88
CA LEU A 228 -7.28 -8.27 9.78
C LEU A 228 -8.03 -8.89 10.96
N GLY A 229 -8.93 -8.13 11.58
CA GLY A 229 -9.75 -8.64 12.66
C GLY A 229 -10.81 -7.67 13.13
N TYR A 230 -11.56 -8.12 14.13
CA TYR A 230 -12.53 -7.30 14.84
C TYR A 230 -11.80 -6.39 15.83
N GLU A 231 -12.35 -5.20 16.03
CA GLU A 231 -11.64 -4.13 16.74
C GLU A 231 -11.30 -4.52 18.18
N GLU A 232 -12.30 -4.94 18.96
CA GLU A 232 -12.14 -5.27 20.39
C GLU A 232 -11.20 -6.47 20.57
N GLU A 233 -11.37 -7.52 19.78
CA GLU A 233 -10.61 -8.76 19.86
C GLU A 233 -9.15 -8.58 19.41
N MET A 234 -8.91 -7.70 18.43
CA MET A 234 -7.55 -7.32 18.05
C MET A 234 -6.89 -6.51 19.18
N PHE A 235 -7.58 -5.57 19.81
CA PHE A 235 -7.03 -4.84 20.95
C PHE A 235 -6.65 -5.81 22.08
N GLU A 236 -7.55 -6.73 22.45
CA GLU A 236 -7.25 -7.77 23.45
C GLU A 236 -6.04 -8.62 23.06
N MET A 237 -5.92 -9.02 21.78
CA MET A 237 -4.75 -9.74 21.30
C MET A 237 -3.46 -8.92 21.48
N PHE A 238 -3.47 -7.64 21.11
CA PHE A 238 -2.30 -6.78 21.21
C PHE A 238 -1.90 -6.44 22.65
N GLU A 239 -2.83 -6.48 23.60
CA GLU A 239 -2.57 -6.32 25.03
C GLU A 239 -1.99 -7.58 25.67
N ASN A 240 -2.50 -8.75 25.28
CA ASN A 240 -2.18 -10.02 25.93
C ASN A 240 -1.05 -10.83 25.26
N ALA A 241 -0.75 -10.55 23.99
CA ALA A 241 0.28 -11.26 23.25
C ALA A 241 1.69 -10.66 23.47
N ASN A 242 2.69 -11.20 22.79
CA ASN A 242 4.07 -10.73 22.87
C ASN A 242 4.18 -9.20 22.63
N PRO A 243 4.77 -8.40 23.54
CA PRO A 243 4.91 -6.95 23.38
C PRO A 243 5.67 -6.51 22.12
N GLY A 244 6.48 -7.40 21.54
CA GLY A 244 7.14 -7.19 20.25
C GLY A 244 6.17 -7.01 19.09
N LEU A 245 4.94 -7.53 19.19
CA LEU A 245 3.91 -7.39 18.16
C LEU A 245 3.54 -5.92 17.93
N ASN A 246 3.36 -5.14 19.01
CA ASN A 246 3.11 -3.69 18.98
C ASN A 246 4.25 -2.90 18.30
N ARG A 247 5.48 -3.43 18.30
CA ARG A 247 6.61 -2.81 17.60
C ARG A 247 6.59 -3.08 16.10
N ARG A 248 6.03 -4.22 15.67
CA ARG A 248 5.87 -4.60 14.26
C ARG A 248 4.61 -4.03 13.62
N PHE A 249 3.60 -3.78 14.42
CA PHE A 249 2.31 -3.26 13.99
C PHE A 249 1.87 -2.15 14.92
N ARG A 250 1.79 -0.93 14.39
CA ARG A 250 1.29 0.22 15.14
C ARG A 250 -0.23 0.23 15.06
N ILE A 251 -0.89 -0.15 16.14
CA ILE A 251 -2.35 -0.15 16.19
C ILE A 251 -2.94 1.27 16.07
N SER A 252 -2.15 2.30 16.43
CA SER A 252 -2.45 3.72 16.22
C SER A 252 -2.58 4.10 14.75
N ASP A 253 -1.96 3.35 13.85
CA ASP A 253 -1.92 3.63 12.40
C ASP A 253 -2.86 2.66 11.65
N SER A 254 -3.80 2.06 12.38
CA SER A 254 -4.74 1.07 11.85
C SER A 254 -5.76 1.67 10.88
N PHE A 255 -6.27 0.80 10.01
CA PHE A 255 -7.30 1.12 9.04
C PHE A 255 -8.63 0.71 9.65
N TYR A 256 -9.50 1.67 9.92
CA TYR A 256 -10.82 1.42 10.48
C TYR A 256 -11.87 1.26 9.38
N PHE A 257 -12.65 0.18 9.47
CA PHE A 257 -13.71 -0.19 8.54
C PHE A 257 -15.04 -0.21 9.31
N PRO A 258 -15.79 0.91 9.32
CA PRO A 258 -17.06 0.98 10.04
C PRO A 258 -18.11 0.06 9.41
N ASP A 259 -19.11 -0.32 10.21
CA ASP A 259 -20.27 -1.04 9.69
C ASP A 259 -21.03 -0.18 8.66
N PHE A 260 -21.59 -0.84 7.64
CA PHE A 260 -22.43 -0.18 6.66
C PHE A 260 -23.82 0.04 7.27
N THR A 261 -24.00 1.09 8.06
CA THR A 261 -25.34 1.55 8.41
C THR A 261 -26.07 1.96 7.13
N THR A 262 -27.30 1.47 6.95
CA THR A 262 -28.12 1.52 5.73
C THR A 262 -28.39 2.91 5.13
N ASP A 263 -27.94 4.00 5.77
CA ASP A 263 -28.19 5.38 5.34
C ASP A 263 -27.00 6.08 4.66
N GLY A 264 -25.86 5.41 4.44
CA GLY A 264 -24.71 6.01 3.72
C GLY A 264 -24.02 7.17 4.47
N THR A 265 -24.55 7.56 5.63
CA THR A 265 -23.87 8.38 6.64
C THR A 265 -23.06 7.45 7.52
N SER A 266 -21.73 7.58 7.45
CA SER A 266 -20.79 6.93 8.34
C SER A 266 -21.23 7.12 9.80
N GLY A 267 -21.44 6.02 10.51
CA GLY A 267 -21.74 6.02 11.93
C GLY A 267 -20.77 6.90 12.71
N SER A 268 -21.34 7.77 13.55
CA SER A 268 -20.66 8.74 14.40
C SER A 268 -19.41 8.18 15.08
N ALA A 269 -18.31 8.94 14.99
CA ALA A 269 -17.05 8.67 15.65
C ALA A 269 -17.24 8.31 17.12
N ARG A 270 -16.89 7.07 17.51
CA ARG A 270 -16.77 6.68 18.91
C ARG A 270 -15.41 7.17 19.43
N SER A 271 -15.51 8.22 20.25
CA SER A 271 -14.65 8.65 21.36
C SER A 271 -13.18 8.20 21.36
N SER A 272 -12.34 9.20 21.18
CA SER A 272 -10.89 9.30 21.40
C SER A 272 -10.45 9.05 22.86
N HIS A 273 -10.88 7.95 23.48
CA HIS A 273 -10.52 7.64 24.87
C HIS A 273 -9.24 6.80 25.03
N TRP A 274 -8.75 6.20 23.94
CA TRP A 274 -7.68 5.18 24.01
C TRP A 274 -6.35 5.58 23.38
N TYR A 275 -6.23 6.78 22.82
CA TYR A 275 -4.95 7.33 22.38
C TYR A 275 -4.27 8.07 23.56
N ARG A 276 -3.48 7.34 24.36
CA ARG A 276 -2.45 7.90 25.24
C ARG A 276 -1.19 7.06 25.17
#